data_AF-A0A7S1LX15-F1
#
_entry.id   AF-A0A7S1LX15-F1
#
_cell.length_a   1.000
_cell.length_b   1.000
_cell.length_c   1.000
_cell.angle_alpha   90.00
_cell.angle_beta   90.00
_cell.angle_gamma   90.00
#
_symmetry.space_group_name_H-M   'P 1'
#
loop_
_entity.id
_entity.type
_entity.pdbx_description
1 polymer ?
#
loop_
_entity_poly.entity_id
_entity_poly.type
_entity_poly.pdbx_seq_one_letter_code
_entity_poly.pdbx_strand_id
1 'polypeptide(L)'
;MAEQEELEQLAEEGLAEEGEAEEPAAEEEAAAEEEAAPEETEMPEGDGEEEAQEDGDDIADGVDVQEHLKDAVAGSLRLKRLLSRDDDEQPGKKRKTDLESQPAAAAQIKGLLMKWGLPTDAVCRHVLNGLTMEELQELTNSHFAPDKFHTQKSPCELLARFVGDMRERKMVGGSAIDVVSAFKYRKKLDMVAEKKLRGLCHKDLRYVMSEFDGTVPLDEVIAEAANHVPDETSTQSAIPDYPGPSTVGRFNRMELIDPLADCAVFGDANLTFCLRLAAHRKALGHVGRVIATTFEEVETLRERYKEIDQSIKVLEDHYAEVYH
;
A
#
# COMPACT_ATOMS: atom_id res chain seq x y z
N MET A 1 7.72 -42.71 31.79
CA MET A 1 9.13 -42.77 31.33
C MET A 1 9.27 -43.71 30.14
N ALA A 2 8.79 -44.96 30.18
CA ALA A 2 8.84 -45.84 29.00
C ALA A 2 8.05 -45.33 27.78
N GLU A 3 6.90 -44.68 27.96
CA GLU A 3 6.11 -44.11 26.84
C GLU A 3 6.71 -42.81 26.26
N GLN A 4 7.65 -42.17 26.95
CA GLN A 4 8.32 -40.96 26.43
C GLN A 4 9.50 -41.32 25.52
N GLU A 5 10.21 -42.41 25.79
CA GLU A 5 11.28 -42.91 24.91
C GLU A 5 10.74 -43.43 23.57
N GLU A 6 9.55 -44.04 23.56
CA GLU A 6 8.96 -44.60 22.33
C GLU A 6 8.48 -43.50 21.36
N LEU A 7 8.05 -42.35 21.88
CA LEU A 7 7.65 -41.19 21.10
C LEU A 7 8.85 -40.39 20.55
N GLU A 8 9.99 -40.45 21.23
CA GLU A 8 11.23 -39.82 20.78
C GLU A 8 11.90 -40.62 19.65
N GLN A 9 11.84 -41.96 19.70
CA GLN A 9 12.35 -42.83 18.62
C GLN A 9 11.54 -42.70 17.32
N LEU A 10 10.22 -42.53 17.40
CA LEU A 10 9.36 -42.33 16.22
C LEU A 10 9.56 -40.96 15.54
N ALA A 11 10.07 -39.96 16.27
CA ALA A 11 10.37 -38.64 15.71
C ALA A 11 11.71 -38.61 14.96
N GLU A 12 12.66 -39.49 15.31
CA GLU A 12 13.99 -39.50 14.73
C GLU A 12 14.06 -40.27 13.39
N GLU A 13 13.19 -41.26 13.16
CA GLU A 13 13.12 -41.99 11.88
C GLU A 13 12.40 -41.23 10.75
N GLY A 14 11.70 -40.13 11.03
CA GLY A 14 10.90 -39.39 10.04
C GLY A 14 11.63 -38.29 9.26
N LEU A 15 12.92 -38.06 9.50
CA LEU A 15 13.66 -36.88 9.01
C LEU A 15 14.81 -37.19 8.05
N ALA A 16 14.94 -38.42 7.55
CA ALA A 16 16.12 -38.87 6.80
C ALA A 16 15.93 -39.08 5.29
N GLU A 17 14.82 -38.68 4.67
CA GLU A 17 14.57 -39.00 3.25
C GLU A 17 13.92 -37.87 2.44
N GLU A 18 14.60 -36.73 2.30
CA GLU A 18 14.40 -35.81 1.16
C GLU A 18 15.76 -35.26 0.71
N GLY A 19 16.48 -36.07 -0.06
CA GLY A 19 17.71 -35.72 -0.74
C GLY A 19 17.51 -35.53 -2.24
N GLU A 20 17.96 -34.36 -2.73
CA GLU A 20 18.60 -34.11 -4.02
C GLU A 20 17.99 -34.72 -5.30
N ALA A 21 17.30 -33.87 -6.07
CA ALA A 21 17.29 -33.95 -7.52
C ALA A 21 17.63 -32.57 -8.09
N GLU A 22 18.93 -32.37 -8.32
CA GLU A 22 19.53 -31.24 -9.01
C GLU A 22 19.40 -31.49 -10.53
N GLU A 23 18.50 -30.76 -11.20
CA GLU A 23 18.42 -30.77 -12.67
C GLU A 23 19.42 -29.76 -13.26
N PRO A 24 20.33 -30.17 -14.17
CA PRO A 24 21.28 -29.27 -14.79
C PRO A 24 20.63 -28.41 -15.88
N ALA A 25 21.02 -27.14 -15.86
CA ALA A 25 20.71 -26.12 -16.85
C ALA A 25 21.13 -26.52 -18.26
N ALA A 26 20.19 -26.42 -19.21
CA ALA A 26 20.47 -26.45 -20.63
C ALA A 26 20.81 -25.04 -21.11
N GLU A 27 22.07 -24.86 -21.50
CA GLU A 27 22.55 -23.77 -22.33
C GLU A 27 21.92 -23.85 -23.73
N GLU A 28 21.24 -22.79 -24.17
CA GLU A 28 20.90 -22.59 -25.58
C GLU A 28 21.50 -21.27 -26.04
N GLU A 29 22.60 -21.40 -26.78
CA GLU A 29 23.32 -20.35 -27.49
C GLU A 29 22.70 -20.12 -28.89
N ALA A 30 22.80 -18.87 -29.35
CA ALA A 30 22.80 -18.40 -30.73
C ALA A 30 21.46 -18.23 -31.47
N ALA A 31 21.12 -16.98 -31.82
CA ALA A 31 21.34 -16.48 -33.18
C ALA A 31 21.16 -14.97 -33.27
N ALA A 32 22.12 -14.33 -33.94
CA ALA A 32 22.11 -12.94 -34.34
C ALA A 32 21.01 -12.66 -35.37
N GLU A 33 20.34 -11.52 -35.24
CA GLU A 33 19.68 -10.87 -36.39
C GLU A 33 19.96 -9.37 -36.36
N GLU A 34 20.25 -8.89 -37.56
CA GLU A 34 20.94 -7.68 -37.96
C GLU A 34 19.92 -6.62 -38.41
N GLU A 35 20.31 -5.34 -38.31
CA GLU A 35 19.75 -4.19 -39.04
C GLU A 35 18.26 -3.80 -38.90
N ALA A 36 18.03 -2.62 -38.31
CA ALA A 36 17.31 -1.54 -38.98
C ALA A 36 17.48 -0.22 -38.20
N ALA A 37 18.25 0.71 -38.75
CA ALA A 37 18.37 2.07 -38.27
C ALA A 37 17.16 2.92 -38.72
N PRO A 38 16.39 3.56 -37.82
CA PRO A 38 15.46 4.61 -38.22
C PRO A 38 16.16 5.97 -38.23
N GLU A 39 16.45 6.40 -39.45
CA GLU A 39 16.41 7.76 -40.01
C GLU A 39 16.07 8.90 -39.02
N GLU A 40 17.07 9.75 -38.77
CA GLU A 40 16.96 11.03 -38.07
C GLU A 40 15.94 11.95 -38.78
N THR A 41 14.84 12.27 -38.11
CA THR A 41 13.93 13.32 -38.54
C THR A 41 14.36 14.62 -37.85
N GLU A 42 15.05 15.49 -38.59
CA GLU A 42 15.38 16.86 -38.19
C GLU A 42 14.08 17.64 -37.92
N MET A 43 13.81 17.93 -36.65
CA MET A 43 12.79 18.90 -36.28
C MET A 43 13.39 20.31 -36.31
N PRO A 44 12.77 21.27 -37.02
CA PRO A 44 13.28 22.62 -37.13
C PRO A 44 13.23 23.34 -35.77
N GLU A 45 14.35 24.00 -35.45
CA GLU A 45 14.53 24.93 -34.34
C GLU A 45 13.51 26.08 -34.46
N GLY A 46 12.49 26.02 -33.62
CA GLY A 46 11.56 27.13 -33.38
C GLY A 46 12.13 28.04 -32.30
N ASP A 47 12.97 28.97 -32.73
CA ASP A 47 13.47 30.09 -31.94
C ASP A 47 12.30 31.04 -31.62
N GLY A 48 11.96 31.15 -30.35
CA GLY A 48 10.76 31.85 -29.87
C GLY A 48 10.91 32.24 -28.41
N GLU A 49 12.00 32.94 -28.08
CA GLU A 49 12.11 33.75 -26.87
C GLU A 49 11.13 34.93 -26.99
N GLU A 50 9.88 34.73 -26.54
CA GLU A 50 9.03 35.83 -26.10
C GLU A 50 9.39 36.16 -24.65
N GLU A 51 10.22 37.19 -24.48
CA GLU A 51 10.35 37.93 -23.24
C GLU A 51 8.97 38.46 -22.82
N ALA A 52 8.34 37.76 -21.87
CA ALA A 52 7.17 38.28 -21.15
C ALA A 52 7.64 39.41 -20.22
N GLN A 53 7.66 40.61 -20.78
CA GLN A 53 7.81 41.86 -20.08
C GLN A 53 6.65 42.01 -19.07
N GLU A 54 6.95 41.84 -17.77
CA GLU A 54 6.06 42.22 -16.66
C GLU A 54 5.88 43.74 -16.65
N ASP A 55 4.92 44.22 -17.44
CA ASP A 55 4.38 45.58 -17.37
C ASP A 55 2.90 45.52 -17.02
N GLY A 56 2.51 46.22 -15.95
CA GLY A 56 1.14 46.75 -15.81
C GLY A 56 0.32 46.24 -14.63
N ASP A 57 0.72 46.62 -13.42
CA ASP A 57 -0.05 46.51 -12.17
C ASP A 57 -1.17 47.58 -12.10
N ASP A 58 -2.00 47.69 -13.15
CA ASP A 58 -3.06 48.72 -13.25
C ASP A 58 -4.28 48.25 -14.09
N ILE A 59 -4.76 47.01 -13.87
CA ILE A 59 -6.00 46.52 -14.50
C ILE A 59 -7.20 46.64 -13.55
N ALA A 60 -7.88 47.77 -13.72
CA ALA A 60 -9.33 47.91 -13.86
C ALA A 60 -10.23 47.56 -12.66
N ASP A 61 -10.39 48.56 -11.80
CA ASP A 61 -11.64 48.84 -11.06
C ASP A 61 -12.76 49.16 -12.08
N GLY A 62 -13.50 48.16 -12.57
CA GLY A 62 -14.68 48.43 -13.42
C GLY A 62 -15.25 47.33 -14.31
N VAL A 63 -14.78 46.09 -14.26
CA VAL A 63 -15.40 44.99 -15.04
C VAL A 63 -16.70 44.55 -14.34
N ASP A 64 -17.84 44.84 -14.96
CA ASP A 64 -19.17 44.45 -14.47
C ASP A 64 -19.38 42.94 -14.67
N VAL A 65 -18.86 42.16 -13.73
CA VAL A 65 -19.00 40.69 -13.70
C VAL A 65 -20.46 40.35 -13.39
N GLN A 66 -21.10 39.58 -14.27
CA GLN A 66 -22.48 39.11 -14.10
C GLN A 66 -22.70 38.47 -12.72
N GLU A 67 -23.84 38.76 -12.10
CA GLU A 67 -24.11 38.50 -10.67
C GLU A 67 -23.89 37.04 -10.25
N HIS A 68 -24.19 36.07 -11.13
CA HIS A 68 -23.97 34.65 -10.86
C HIS A 68 -22.49 34.21 -10.91
N LEU A 69 -21.61 35.01 -11.50
CA LEU A 69 -20.16 34.75 -11.56
C LEU A 69 -19.40 35.43 -10.42
N LYS A 70 -20.04 36.33 -9.67
CA LYS A 70 -19.39 37.06 -8.56
C LYS A 70 -18.90 36.10 -7.47
N ASP A 71 -19.66 35.06 -7.15
CA ASP A 71 -19.27 34.06 -6.14
C ASP A 71 -18.09 33.19 -6.60
N ALA A 72 -18.06 32.81 -7.89
CA ALA A 72 -16.96 32.04 -8.46
C ALA A 72 -15.66 32.86 -8.50
N VAL A 73 -15.74 34.13 -8.90
CA VAL A 73 -14.60 35.04 -8.94
C VAL A 73 -14.12 35.39 -7.52
N ALA A 74 -15.03 35.61 -6.57
CA ALA A 74 -14.68 35.83 -5.16
C ALA A 74 -14.03 34.61 -4.50
N GLY A 75 -14.51 33.40 -4.81
CA GLY A 75 -13.90 32.15 -4.38
C GLY A 75 -12.48 31.97 -4.94
N SER A 76 -12.31 32.22 -6.24
CA SER A 76 -11.01 32.16 -6.92
C SER A 76 -10.01 33.18 -6.37
N LEU A 77 -10.43 34.43 -6.15
CA LEU A 77 -9.58 35.47 -5.54
C LEU A 77 -9.21 35.17 -4.09
N ARG A 78 -10.12 34.57 -3.32
CA ARG A 78 -9.82 34.13 -1.95
C ARG A 78 -8.81 32.99 -1.93
N LEU A 79 -8.94 32.02 -2.85
CA LEU A 79 -7.98 30.94 -3.00
C LEU A 79 -6.61 31.49 -3.43
N LYS A 80 -6.59 32.42 -4.39
CA LYS A 80 -5.38 33.12 -4.82
C LYS A 80 -4.73 33.84 -3.64
N ARG A 81 -5.47 34.61 -2.83
CA ARG A 81 -4.91 35.26 -1.63
C ARG A 81 -4.39 34.28 -0.57
N LEU A 82 -5.04 33.12 -0.40
CA LEU A 82 -4.55 32.08 0.52
C LEU A 82 -3.24 31.46 0.04
N LEU A 83 -3.11 31.24 -1.26
CA LEU A 83 -1.89 30.68 -1.87
C LEU A 83 -0.77 31.72 -2.00
N SER A 84 -1.08 32.97 -2.32
CA SER A 84 -0.10 34.07 -2.41
C SER A 84 0.45 34.48 -1.05
N ARG A 85 -0.35 34.37 0.01
CA ARG A 85 0.09 34.69 1.37
C ARG A 85 1.17 33.74 1.89
N ASP A 86 1.24 32.52 1.35
CA ASP A 86 2.31 31.57 1.66
C ASP A 86 3.59 31.78 0.82
N ASP A 87 3.54 32.60 -0.24
CA ASP A 87 4.69 32.89 -1.12
C ASP A 87 5.46 34.16 -0.70
N ASP A 88 4.82 35.11 -0.01
CA ASP A 88 5.44 36.40 0.37
C ASP A 88 6.17 36.42 1.73
N GLU A 89 6.07 35.34 2.54
CA GLU A 89 6.86 35.21 3.78
C GLU A 89 8.22 34.55 3.52
N GLN A 90 9.15 35.39 3.03
CA GLN A 90 10.58 35.12 2.74
C GLN A 90 10.85 34.21 1.53
N PRO A 91 11.75 34.60 0.59
CA PRO A 91 12.20 33.72 -0.47
C PRO A 91 12.72 32.42 0.16
N GLY A 92 11.95 31.37 -0.09
CA GLY A 92 11.98 30.13 0.66
C GLY A 92 13.39 29.58 0.75
N LYS A 93 13.95 29.60 1.97
CA LYS A 93 14.88 28.56 2.38
C LYS A 93 14.10 27.26 2.28
N LYS A 94 14.10 26.64 1.08
CA LYS A 94 13.76 25.23 0.89
C LYS A 94 14.40 24.53 2.06
N ARG A 95 13.59 23.92 2.93
CA ARG A 95 14.07 23.21 4.12
C ARG A 95 15.19 22.33 3.63
N LYS A 96 16.42 22.73 3.93
CA LYS A 96 17.60 22.00 3.52
C LYS A 96 17.46 20.68 4.25
N THR A 97 17.17 19.61 3.52
CA THR A 97 17.02 18.27 4.08
C THR A 97 18.29 17.99 4.89
N ASP A 98 18.12 17.61 6.15
CA ASP A 98 19.18 17.55 7.18
C ASP A 98 20.41 16.72 6.75
N LEU A 99 20.25 15.83 5.77
CA LEU A 99 21.32 15.05 5.16
C LEU A 99 22.32 15.87 4.34
N GLU A 100 21.95 17.00 3.72
CA GLU A 100 22.92 17.86 3.03
C GLU A 100 23.90 18.53 3.99
N SER A 101 23.53 18.68 5.27
CA SER A 101 24.43 19.17 6.32
C SER A 101 25.47 18.14 6.72
N GLN A 102 25.26 16.86 6.40
CA GLN A 102 26.12 15.77 6.82
C GLN A 102 27.14 15.44 5.71
N PRO A 103 28.42 15.85 5.86
CA PRO A 103 29.42 15.68 4.81
C PRO A 103 29.69 14.20 4.47
N ALA A 104 29.48 13.29 5.44
CA ALA A 104 29.63 11.85 5.23
C ALA A 104 28.58 11.28 4.28
N ALA A 105 27.31 11.64 4.46
CA ALA A 105 26.23 11.22 3.57
C ALA A 105 26.42 11.80 2.17
N ALA A 106 26.74 13.08 2.05
CA ALA A 106 27.00 13.73 0.77
C ALA A 106 28.16 13.06 -0.01
N ALA A 107 29.21 12.63 0.68
CA ALA A 107 30.32 11.89 0.07
C ALA A 107 29.89 10.51 -0.45
N GLN A 108 29.07 9.77 0.30
CA GLN A 108 28.53 8.48 -0.14
C GLN A 108 27.60 8.62 -1.34
N ILE A 109 26.69 9.60 -1.31
CA ILE A 109 25.79 9.91 -2.42
C ILE A 109 26.59 10.23 -3.69
N LYS A 110 27.60 11.09 -3.58
CA LYS A 110 28.50 11.41 -4.70
C LYS A 110 29.24 10.17 -5.21
N GLY A 111 29.69 9.29 -4.31
CA GLY A 111 30.34 8.03 -4.66
C GLY A 111 29.44 7.07 -5.44
N LEU A 112 28.19 6.90 -5.01
CA LEU A 112 27.18 6.09 -5.70
C LEU A 112 26.86 6.64 -7.09
N LEU A 113 26.61 7.95 -7.21
CA LEU A 113 26.33 8.59 -8.50
C LEU A 113 27.52 8.48 -9.45
N MET A 114 28.76 8.61 -8.97
CA MET A 114 29.96 8.38 -9.78
C MET A 114 30.07 6.90 -10.21
N LYS A 115 29.80 5.94 -9.31
CA LYS A 115 29.83 4.50 -9.60
C LYS A 115 28.83 4.10 -10.70
N TRP A 116 27.65 4.72 -10.73
CA TRP A 116 26.63 4.45 -11.75
C TRP A 116 26.82 5.26 -13.04
N GLY A 117 27.76 6.21 -13.06
CA GLY A 117 27.95 7.13 -14.18
C GLY A 117 26.78 8.11 -14.33
N LEU A 118 26.22 8.57 -13.20
CA LEU A 118 25.13 9.55 -13.09
C LEU A 118 25.52 10.77 -12.22
N PRO A 119 26.73 11.35 -12.32
CA PRO A 119 27.21 12.38 -11.38
C PRO A 119 26.38 13.69 -11.41
N THR A 120 25.77 13.97 -12.56
CA THR A 120 25.00 15.18 -12.84
C THR A 120 23.49 14.98 -12.71
N ASP A 121 23.02 13.75 -12.46
CA ASP A 121 21.58 13.47 -12.34
C ASP A 121 21.04 14.03 -11.00
N ALA A 122 20.33 15.15 -11.09
CA ALA A 122 19.76 15.83 -9.94
C ALA A 122 18.58 15.06 -9.32
N VAL A 123 17.86 14.26 -10.11
CA VAL A 123 16.67 13.54 -9.64
C VAL A 123 17.10 12.30 -8.84
N CYS A 124 18.06 11.54 -9.34
CA CYS A 124 18.69 10.45 -8.59
C CYS A 124 19.32 10.97 -7.29
N ARG A 125 19.99 12.13 -7.34
CA ARG A 125 20.55 12.78 -6.15
C ARG A 125 19.47 13.13 -5.13
N HIS A 126 18.31 13.63 -5.58
CA HIS A 126 17.19 13.97 -4.71
C HIS A 126 16.64 12.74 -3.98
N VAL A 127 16.47 11.61 -4.69
CA VAL A 127 16.03 10.35 -4.06
C VAL A 127 17.03 9.87 -3.01
N LEU A 128 18.33 9.91 -3.32
CA LEU A 128 19.39 9.54 -2.37
C LEU A 128 19.45 10.43 -1.13
N ASN A 129 19.16 11.73 -1.28
CA ASN A 129 19.08 12.67 -0.16
C ASN A 129 17.93 12.36 0.82
N GLY A 130 16.94 11.56 0.40
CA GLY A 130 15.83 11.10 1.25
C GLY A 130 16.12 9.80 2.02
N LEU A 131 17.31 9.22 1.87
CA LEU A 131 17.69 7.97 2.52
C LEU A 131 18.42 8.22 3.84
N THR A 132 18.29 7.28 4.78
CA THR A 132 19.09 7.29 6.01
C THR A 132 20.52 6.83 5.74
N MET A 133 21.47 7.13 6.63
CA MET A 133 22.86 6.71 6.48
C MET A 133 23.02 5.18 6.40
N GLU A 134 22.19 4.42 7.14
CA GLU A 134 22.17 2.96 7.10
C GLU A 134 21.69 2.41 5.75
N GLU A 135 20.67 3.06 5.17
CA GLU A 135 20.16 2.72 3.83
C GLU A 135 21.20 3.03 2.73
N LEU A 136 21.91 4.16 2.83
CA LEU A 136 23.00 4.50 1.90
C LEU A 136 24.15 3.50 1.96
N GLN A 137 24.50 3.03 3.16
CA GLN A 137 25.54 2.02 3.34
C GLN A 137 25.12 0.67 2.77
N GLU A 138 23.88 0.24 3.00
CA GLU A 138 23.33 -0.98 2.42
C GLU A 138 23.28 -0.92 0.88
N LEU A 139 22.84 0.21 0.32
CA LEU A 139 22.81 0.45 -1.12
C LEU A 139 24.22 0.39 -1.74
N THR A 140 25.24 0.80 -0.99
CA THR A 140 26.64 0.68 -1.41
C THR A 140 27.09 -0.79 -1.48
N ASN A 141 26.60 -1.62 -0.57
CA ASN A 141 26.95 -3.04 -0.44
C ASN A 141 26.11 -3.96 -1.33
N SER A 142 24.92 -3.55 -1.76
CA SER A 142 23.98 -4.40 -2.52
C SER A 142 24.37 -4.65 -3.98
N HIS A 143 25.45 -4.02 -4.46
CA HIS A 143 25.90 -4.05 -5.86
C HIS A 143 24.86 -3.58 -6.90
N PHE A 144 23.74 -2.99 -6.47
CA PHE A 144 22.72 -2.46 -7.37
C PHE A 144 23.25 -1.29 -8.21
N ALA A 145 22.84 -1.24 -9.48
CA ALA A 145 23.02 -0.12 -10.38
C ALA A 145 21.77 0.03 -11.26
N PRO A 146 21.13 1.22 -11.33
CA PRO A 146 19.97 1.42 -12.16
C PRO A 146 20.36 1.33 -13.65
N ASP A 147 19.53 0.65 -14.45
CA ASP A 147 19.73 0.59 -15.89
C ASP A 147 19.39 1.95 -16.53
N LYS A 148 20.37 2.52 -17.23
CA LYS A 148 20.27 3.84 -17.88
C LYS A 148 19.48 3.80 -19.17
N PHE A 149 19.31 2.62 -19.76
CA PHE A 149 18.67 2.42 -21.05
C PHE A 149 17.32 1.70 -20.94
N HIS A 150 16.77 1.61 -19.73
CA HIS A 150 15.47 0.99 -19.51
C HIS A 150 14.36 1.79 -20.21
N THR A 151 13.65 1.13 -21.13
CA THR A 151 12.72 1.81 -22.06
C THR A 151 11.50 2.44 -21.39
N GLN A 152 11.03 1.87 -20.28
CA GLN A 152 9.79 2.32 -19.61
C GLN A 152 9.99 3.15 -18.35
N LYS A 153 11.21 3.18 -17.79
CA LYS A 153 11.46 3.72 -16.45
C LYS A 153 12.79 4.44 -16.43
N SER A 154 12.79 5.62 -15.86
CA SER A 154 14.00 6.39 -15.62
C SER A 154 14.89 5.71 -14.56
N PRO A 155 16.20 5.97 -14.55
CA PRO A 155 17.10 5.48 -13.50
C PRO A 155 16.65 5.86 -12.08
N CYS A 156 16.04 7.03 -11.94
CA CYS A 156 15.49 7.52 -10.69
C CYS A 156 14.31 6.66 -10.20
N GLU A 157 13.40 6.26 -11.09
CA GLU A 157 12.28 5.39 -10.73
C GLU A 157 12.73 3.97 -10.38
N LEU A 158 13.73 3.45 -11.10
CA LEU A 158 14.34 2.16 -10.77
C LEU A 158 15.02 2.20 -9.40
N LEU A 159 15.74 3.29 -9.09
CA LEU A 159 16.34 3.52 -7.78
C LEU A 159 15.28 3.61 -6.67
N ALA A 160 14.24 4.42 -6.88
CA ALA A 160 13.17 4.59 -5.90
C ALA A 160 12.44 3.27 -5.61
N ARG A 161 12.17 2.47 -6.66
CA ARG A 161 11.61 1.13 -6.52
C ARG A 161 12.54 0.21 -5.72
N PHE A 162 13.83 0.16 -6.06
CA PHE A 162 14.79 -0.68 -5.34
C PHE A 162 14.91 -0.30 -3.87
N VAL A 163 14.91 1.00 -3.55
CA VAL A 163 14.87 1.48 -2.15
C VAL A 163 13.58 1.02 -1.46
N GLY A 164 12.44 1.06 -2.14
CA GLY A 164 11.19 0.49 -1.67
C GLY A 164 11.34 -0.99 -1.32
N ASP A 165 11.80 -1.80 -2.28
CA ASP A 165 12.03 -3.24 -2.10
C ASP A 165 13.06 -3.55 -0.99
N MET A 166 14.07 -2.69 -0.80
CA MET A 166 15.08 -2.80 0.26
C MET A 166 14.46 -2.52 1.64
N ARG A 167 13.65 -1.46 1.75
CA ARG A 167 12.88 -1.15 2.95
C ARG A 167 11.90 -2.27 3.27
N GLU A 168 11.22 -2.80 2.27
CA GLU A 168 10.29 -3.93 2.40
C GLU A 168 10.99 -5.22 2.84
N ARG A 169 12.22 -5.48 2.38
CA ARG A 169 13.03 -6.64 2.83
C ARG A 169 13.55 -6.50 4.26
N LYS A 170 13.89 -5.28 4.68
CA LYS A 170 14.25 -4.97 6.08
C LYS A 170 13.03 -5.00 6.99
N MET A 171 11.85 -4.73 6.45
CA MET A 171 10.61 -5.07 7.11
C MET A 171 10.48 -6.59 7.17
N VAL A 172 9.97 -7.11 8.28
CA VAL A 172 9.88 -8.56 8.53
C VAL A 172 8.97 -9.18 7.47
N GLY A 173 9.52 -9.92 6.50
CA GLY A 173 8.78 -10.48 5.36
C GLY A 173 7.44 -11.11 5.78
N GLY A 174 6.33 -10.49 5.37
CA GLY A 174 4.96 -10.91 5.72
C GLY A 174 4.25 -10.15 6.86
N SER A 175 4.87 -9.21 7.58
CA SER A 175 4.20 -8.25 8.49
C SER A 175 5.10 -7.00 8.72
N ALA A 176 4.76 -5.92 9.45
CA ALA A 176 4.89 -5.91 10.92
C ALA A 176 4.65 -4.53 11.60
N ILE A 177 4.09 -3.51 10.94
CA ILE A 177 3.30 -2.53 11.71
C ILE A 177 1.87 -3.06 11.68
N ASP A 178 1.67 -4.18 12.37
CA ASP A 178 0.32 -4.56 12.71
C ASP A 178 -0.24 -3.51 13.68
N VAL A 179 -1.56 -3.53 13.82
CA VAL A 179 -2.27 -2.59 14.68
C VAL A 179 -1.76 -2.61 16.12
N VAL A 180 -1.24 -3.74 16.61
CA VAL A 180 -0.70 -3.87 17.96
C VAL A 180 0.67 -3.22 18.07
N SER A 181 1.57 -3.43 17.10
CA SER A 181 2.86 -2.75 17.01
C SER A 181 2.70 -1.23 16.90
N ALA A 182 1.77 -0.75 16.06
CA ALA A 182 1.45 0.67 15.94
C ALA A 182 0.93 1.25 17.26
N PHE A 183 0.00 0.54 17.89
CA PHE A 183 -0.61 0.94 19.15
C PHE A 183 0.41 0.99 20.29
N LYS A 184 1.24 -0.05 20.41
CA LYS A 184 2.37 -0.11 21.34
C LYS A 184 3.30 1.08 21.17
N TYR A 185 3.70 1.41 19.94
CA TYR A 185 4.57 2.56 19.68
C TYR A 185 3.90 3.89 20.09
N ARG A 186 2.64 4.09 19.69
CA ARG A 186 1.86 5.31 20.00
C ARG A 186 1.66 5.51 21.50
N LYS A 187 1.40 4.43 22.24
CA LYS A 187 1.12 4.45 23.68
C LYS A 187 2.35 4.16 24.55
N LYS A 188 3.52 3.95 23.94
CA LYS A 188 4.80 3.62 24.60
C LYS A 188 4.70 2.42 25.54
N LEU A 189 4.01 1.37 25.10
CA LEU A 189 3.86 0.12 25.85
C LEU A 189 5.11 -0.75 25.77
N ASP A 190 5.31 -1.58 26.78
CA ASP A 190 6.43 -2.53 26.83
C ASP A 190 6.15 -3.82 26.02
N MET A 191 7.16 -4.69 25.93
CA MET A 191 7.04 -5.97 25.22
C MET A 191 6.04 -6.93 25.90
N VAL A 192 5.84 -6.80 27.21
CA VAL A 192 4.94 -7.67 27.98
C VAL A 192 3.49 -7.32 27.66
N ALA A 193 3.16 -6.03 27.63
CA ALA A 193 1.87 -5.51 27.18
C ALA A 193 1.58 -5.89 25.73
N GLU A 194 2.57 -5.77 24.83
CA GLU A 194 2.42 -6.20 23.45
C GLU A 194 2.02 -7.68 23.35
N LYS A 195 2.68 -8.56 24.13
CA LYS A 195 2.37 -9.99 24.16
C LYS A 195 0.94 -10.25 24.65
N LYS A 196 0.46 -9.50 25.65
CA LYS A 196 -0.94 -9.57 26.12
C LYS A 196 -1.91 -9.16 25.02
N LEU A 197 -1.69 -8.00 24.38
CA LEU A 197 -2.52 -7.49 23.29
C LEU A 197 -2.61 -8.46 22.12
N ARG A 198 -1.51 -9.14 21.79
CA ARG A 198 -1.49 -10.16 20.72
C ARG A 198 -2.32 -11.41 21.03
N GLY A 199 -2.56 -11.69 22.31
CA GLY A 199 -3.39 -12.80 22.77
C GLY A 199 -4.88 -12.48 22.86
N LEU A 200 -5.27 -11.21 22.67
CA LEU A 200 -6.67 -10.82 22.73
C LEU A 200 -7.42 -11.26 21.47
N CYS A 201 -8.70 -11.61 21.65
CA CYS A 201 -9.61 -11.81 20.53
C CYS A 201 -9.91 -10.48 19.83
N HIS A 202 -10.47 -10.53 18.63
CA HIS A 202 -10.76 -9.34 17.83
C HIS A 202 -11.65 -8.32 18.55
N LYS A 203 -12.72 -8.78 19.22
CA LYS A 203 -13.65 -7.92 19.96
C LYS A 203 -12.92 -7.13 21.05
N ASP A 204 -12.17 -7.84 21.88
CA ASP A 204 -11.50 -7.25 23.03
C ASP A 204 -10.34 -6.34 22.60
N LEU A 205 -9.60 -6.74 21.55
CA LEU A 205 -8.51 -5.91 21.02
C LEU A 205 -9.03 -4.56 20.49
N ARG A 206 -10.17 -4.53 19.78
CA ARG A 206 -10.77 -3.28 19.30
C ARG A 206 -11.18 -2.36 20.45
N TYR A 207 -11.82 -2.92 21.47
CA TYR A 207 -12.23 -2.17 22.66
C TYR A 207 -11.02 -1.55 23.37
N VAL A 208 -9.97 -2.34 23.61
CA VAL A 208 -8.74 -1.84 24.24
C VAL A 208 -8.11 -0.74 23.40
N MET A 209 -8.11 -0.87 22.06
CA MET A 209 -7.55 0.16 21.18
C MET A 209 -8.36 1.46 21.16
N SER A 210 -9.67 1.43 21.40
CA SER A 210 -10.52 2.63 21.46
C SER A 210 -10.50 3.31 22.81
N GLU A 211 -10.64 2.55 23.90
CA GLU A 211 -10.86 3.10 25.25
C GLU A 211 -9.57 3.37 26.02
N PHE A 212 -8.45 2.72 25.68
CA PHE A 212 -7.20 2.91 26.42
C PHE A 212 -6.58 4.28 26.13
N ASP A 213 -6.74 5.21 27.07
CA ASP A 213 -6.16 6.55 27.05
C ASP A 213 -4.76 6.61 27.69
N GLY A 214 -4.44 5.67 28.58
CA GLY A 214 -3.20 5.57 29.36
C GLY A 214 -3.33 6.07 30.80
N THR A 215 -4.52 6.47 31.26
CA THR A 215 -4.79 6.88 32.65
C THR A 215 -5.02 5.67 33.57
N VAL A 216 -5.59 4.60 33.02
CA VAL A 216 -5.91 3.34 33.70
C VAL A 216 -4.89 2.25 33.30
N PRO A 217 -4.50 1.32 34.19
CA PRO A 217 -3.63 0.20 33.84
C PRO A 217 -4.23 -0.67 32.70
N LEU A 218 -3.37 -1.12 31.79
CA LEU A 218 -3.79 -1.92 30.63
C LEU A 218 -4.59 -3.18 31.01
N ASP A 219 -4.24 -3.82 32.13
CA ASP A 219 -4.91 -5.04 32.61
C ASP A 219 -6.36 -4.79 33.04
N GLU A 220 -6.67 -3.60 33.57
CA GLU A 220 -8.04 -3.23 33.95
C GLU A 220 -8.91 -3.00 32.70
N VAL A 221 -8.37 -2.33 31.68
CA VAL A 221 -9.07 -2.12 30.40
C VAL A 221 -9.29 -3.43 29.65
N ILE A 222 -8.33 -4.37 29.72
CA ILE A 222 -8.51 -5.72 29.17
C ILE A 222 -9.65 -6.47 29.90
N ALA A 223 -9.74 -6.34 31.23
CA ALA A 223 -10.84 -6.94 31.99
C ALA A 223 -12.20 -6.31 31.67
N GLU A 224 -12.24 -5.00 31.43
CA GLU A 224 -13.44 -4.29 30.96
C GLU A 224 -13.86 -4.77 29.56
N ALA A 225 -12.90 -4.91 28.64
CA ALA A 225 -13.13 -5.40 27.28
C ALA A 225 -13.80 -6.79 27.26
N ALA A 226 -13.34 -7.69 28.13
CA ALA A 226 -13.90 -9.04 28.24
C ALA A 226 -15.40 -9.01 28.63
N ASN A 227 -15.82 -8.06 29.46
CA ASN A 227 -17.21 -7.89 29.91
C ASN A 227 -18.06 -7.03 28.96
N HIS A 228 -17.44 -6.29 28.04
CA HIS A 228 -18.14 -5.44 27.10
C HIS A 228 -18.95 -6.27 26.09
N VAL A 229 -20.21 -5.92 25.89
CA VAL A 229 -21.07 -6.50 24.85
C VAL A 229 -21.26 -5.42 23.77
N PRO A 230 -20.69 -5.61 22.56
CA PRO A 230 -20.87 -4.65 21.47
C PRO A 230 -22.35 -4.50 21.13
N ASP A 231 -22.74 -3.31 20.70
CA ASP A 231 -24.08 -3.08 20.14
C ASP A 231 -24.33 -4.02 18.95
N GLU A 232 -25.55 -4.54 18.82
CA GLU A 232 -25.93 -5.50 17.77
C GLU A 232 -25.77 -4.91 16.37
N THR A 233 -25.79 -3.58 16.26
CA THR A 233 -25.58 -2.85 15.00
C THR A 233 -24.10 -2.55 14.69
N SER A 234 -23.17 -2.90 15.57
CA SER A 234 -21.74 -2.61 15.43
C SER A 234 -20.97 -3.74 14.75
N THR A 235 -20.07 -3.40 13.82
CA THR A 235 -19.17 -4.36 13.14
C THR A 235 -18.11 -4.98 14.08
N GLN A 236 -18.03 -4.51 15.32
CA GLN A 236 -17.11 -5.02 16.33
C GLN A 236 -17.38 -6.48 16.70
N SER A 237 -18.61 -6.97 16.52
CA SER A 237 -19.04 -8.34 16.82
C SER A 237 -18.93 -9.30 15.63
N ALA A 238 -18.48 -8.84 14.45
CA ALA A 238 -18.51 -9.63 13.23
C ALA A 238 -17.69 -10.93 13.28
N ILE A 239 -16.56 -10.93 14.00
CA ILE A 239 -15.74 -12.13 14.23
C ILE A 239 -15.16 -12.08 15.66
N PRO A 240 -15.93 -12.44 16.69
CA PRO A 240 -15.54 -12.17 18.08
C PRO A 240 -14.41 -13.10 18.56
N ASP A 241 -14.36 -14.34 18.07
CA ASP A 241 -13.52 -15.40 18.64
C ASP A 241 -12.15 -15.56 17.97
N TYR A 242 -11.89 -14.87 16.85
CA TYR A 242 -10.64 -15.03 16.12
C TYR A 242 -9.50 -14.18 16.70
N PRO A 243 -8.23 -14.58 16.53
CA PRO A 243 -7.07 -13.83 16.99
C PRO A 243 -7.08 -12.38 16.48
N GLY A 244 -7.11 -11.42 17.40
CA GLY A 244 -7.31 -10.01 17.09
C GLY A 244 -6.33 -9.43 16.06
N PRO A 245 -5.01 -9.61 16.22
CA PRO A 245 -4.03 -9.00 15.31
C PRO A 245 -4.20 -9.44 13.84
N SER A 246 -4.49 -10.73 13.63
CA SER A 246 -4.72 -11.29 12.30
C SER A 246 -6.05 -10.82 11.72
N THR A 247 -7.08 -10.75 12.55
CA THR A 247 -8.42 -10.33 12.13
C THR A 247 -8.44 -8.85 11.82
N VAL A 248 -7.94 -7.96 12.69
CA VAL A 248 -7.89 -6.51 12.45
C VAL A 248 -7.04 -6.17 11.23
N GLY A 249 -5.90 -6.85 11.01
CA GLY A 249 -5.06 -6.61 9.83
C GLY A 249 -5.75 -6.93 8.49
N ARG A 250 -6.64 -7.94 8.48
CA ARG A 250 -7.47 -8.30 7.32
C ARG A 250 -8.74 -7.46 7.23
N PHE A 251 -9.36 -7.17 8.38
CA PHE A 251 -10.53 -6.31 8.48
C PHE A 251 -10.24 -4.89 8.03
N ASN A 252 -9.13 -4.27 8.44
CA ASN A 252 -8.83 -2.89 8.04
C ASN A 252 -8.71 -2.73 6.51
N ARG A 253 -8.41 -3.80 5.76
CA ARG A 253 -8.46 -3.77 4.29
C ARG A 253 -9.89 -3.81 3.74
N MET A 254 -10.82 -4.34 4.52
CA MET A 254 -12.24 -4.48 4.22
C MET A 254 -13.12 -3.44 4.96
N GLU A 255 -12.60 -2.68 5.93
CA GLU A 255 -13.25 -1.50 6.51
C GLU A 255 -13.17 -0.29 5.58
N LEU A 256 -12.26 -0.33 4.60
CA LEU A 256 -12.25 0.61 3.47
C LEU A 256 -13.45 0.41 2.52
N ILE A 257 -14.12 -0.74 2.62
CA ILE A 257 -15.32 -1.09 1.88
C ILE A 257 -16.50 -0.62 2.73
N ASP A 258 -17.15 0.47 2.32
CA ASP A 258 -18.32 1.01 3.02
C ASP A 258 -19.41 -0.08 3.11
N PRO A 259 -19.79 -0.53 4.33
CA PRO A 259 -20.76 -1.59 4.49
C PRO A 259 -22.16 -1.22 3.98
N LEU A 260 -22.44 0.07 3.76
CA LEU A 260 -23.71 0.61 3.27
C LEU A 260 -23.66 1.06 1.81
N ALA A 261 -22.51 1.56 1.33
CA ALA A 261 -22.41 2.14 -0.01
C ALA A 261 -21.76 1.22 -1.05
N ASP A 262 -21.13 0.11 -0.66
CA ASP A 262 -20.21 -0.56 -1.56
C ASP A 262 -20.87 -1.58 -2.50
N CYS A 263 -20.49 -1.47 -3.77
CA CYS A 263 -20.92 -2.32 -4.88
C CYS A 263 -19.75 -3.20 -5.32
N ALA A 264 -19.74 -4.47 -4.91
CA ALA A 264 -18.69 -5.40 -5.32
C ALA A 264 -19.07 -6.04 -6.66
N VAL A 265 -18.37 -5.69 -7.75
CA VAL A 265 -18.58 -6.25 -9.09
C VAL A 265 -17.64 -7.42 -9.36
N PHE A 266 -18.19 -8.61 -9.60
CA PHE A 266 -17.38 -9.79 -9.94
C PHE A 266 -17.67 -10.31 -11.34
N GLY A 267 -16.61 -10.53 -12.12
CA GLY A 267 -16.67 -11.24 -13.40
C GLY A 267 -16.68 -12.76 -13.26
N ASP A 268 -16.99 -13.44 -14.37
CA ASP A 268 -17.19 -14.90 -14.52
C ASP A 268 -16.02 -15.79 -14.02
N ALA A 269 -14.80 -15.25 -13.93
CA ALA A 269 -13.61 -16.07 -13.75
C ALA A 269 -13.42 -16.71 -12.36
N ASN A 270 -14.21 -16.38 -11.33
CA ASN A 270 -14.00 -17.02 -10.02
C ASN A 270 -15.23 -17.05 -9.09
N LEU A 271 -16.26 -17.82 -9.47
CA LEU A 271 -17.46 -18.06 -8.66
C LEU A 271 -17.15 -18.51 -7.21
N THR A 272 -16.09 -19.30 -7.02
CA THR A 272 -15.63 -19.75 -5.69
C THR A 272 -15.15 -18.59 -4.82
N PHE A 273 -14.44 -17.63 -5.42
CA PHE A 273 -14.04 -16.40 -4.73
C PHE A 273 -15.26 -15.56 -4.37
N CYS A 274 -16.23 -15.39 -5.29
CA CYS A 274 -17.47 -14.67 -5.04
C CYS A 274 -18.25 -15.26 -3.86
N LEU A 275 -18.39 -16.58 -3.81
CA LEU A 275 -19.08 -17.29 -2.72
C LEU A 275 -18.38 -17.08 -1.37
N ARG A 276 -17.05 -17.23 -1.32
CA ARG A 276 -16.27 -17.01 -0.09
C ARG A 276 -16.33 -15.57 0.37
N LEU A 277 -16.29 -14.63 -0.57
CA LEU A 277 -16.34 -13.20 -0.27
C LEU A 277 -17.74 -12.76 0.16
N ALA A 278 -18.81 -13.27 -0.44
CA ALA A 278 -20.18 -13.03 -0.01
C ALA A 278 -20.44 -13.59 1.41
N ALA A 279 -20.01 -14.83 1.68
CA ALA A 279 -20.09 -15.41 3.02
C ALA A 279 -19.31 -14.60 4.05
N HIS A 280 -18.11 -14.13 3.68
CA HIS A 280 -17.31 -13.27 4.54
C HIS A 280 -17.99 -11.92 4.78
N ARG A 281 -18.49 -11.23 3.73
CA ARG A 281 -19.23 -9.96 3.85
C ARG A 281 -20.47 -10.07 4.72
N LYS A 282 -21.21 -11.18 4.61
CA LYS A 282 -22.34 -11.48 5.49
C LYS A 282 -21.90 -11.60 6.94
N ALA A 283 -20.80 -12.31 7.22
CA ALA A 283 -20.23 -12.38 8.56
C ALA A 283 -19.78 -11.00 9.07
N LEU A 284 -19.37 -10.10 8.17
CA LEU A 284 -19.01 -8.72 8.50
C LEU A 284 -20.19 -7.78 8.74
N GLY A 285 -21.43 -8.24 8.53
CA GLY A 285 -22.61 -7.36 8.57
C GLY A 285 -22.66 -6.34 7.43
N HIS A 286 -21.91 -6.57 6.34
CA HIS A 286 -21.99 -5.72 5.16
C HIS A 286 -23.35 -5.99 4.48
N VAL A 287 -24.13 -4.93 4.35
CA VAL A 287 -25.45 -4.95 3.68
C VAL A 287 -25.41 -4.30 2.29
N GLY A 288 -24.24 -3.81 1.87
CA GLY A 288 -24.01 -3.21 0.56
C GLY A 288 -24.22 -4.22 -0.58
N ARG A 289 -24.69 -3.72 -1.73
CA ARG A 289 -25.08 -4.53 -2.89
C ARG A 289 -23.88 -5.27 -3.45
N VAL A 290 -23.89 -6.59 -3.43
CA VAL A 290 -22.90 -7.36 -4.19
C VAL A 290 -23.49 -7.58 -5.58
N ILE A 291 -22.80 -7.13 -6.63
CA ILE A 291 -23.21 -7.32 -8.02
C ILE A 291 -22.30 -8.38 -8.64
N ALA A 292 -22.76 -9.62 -8.76
CA ALA A 292 -22.07 -10.55 -9.65
C ALA A 292 -22.51 -10.23 -11.07
N THR A 293 -21.59 -9.79 -11.95
CA THR A 293 -21.87 -9.56 -13.37
C THR A 293 -21.17 -10.61 -14.21
N THR A 294 -21.93 -11.40 -14.94
CA THR A 294 -21.34 -12.27 -15.95
C THR A 294 -21.32 -11.53 -17.28
N PHE A 295 -20.27 -11.74 -18.09
CA PHE A 295 -20.23 -11.20 -19.46
C PHE A 295 -21.09 -12.02 -20.43
N GLU A 296 -21.70 -13.09 -19.94
CA GLU A 296 -22.49 -14.06 -20.68
C GLU A 296 -23.86 -14.23 -20.03
N GLU A 297 -24.84 -14.56 -20.87
CA GLU A 297 -26.21 -14.83 -20.45
C GLU A 297 -26.26 -16.06 -19.52
N VAL A 298 -27.15 -16.05 -18.53
CA VAL A 298 -27.33 -17.15 -17.57
C VAL A 298 -27.61 -18.48 -18.26
N GLU A 299 -28.26 -18.47 -19.43
CA GLU A 299 -28.50 -19.67 -20.22
C GLU A 299 -27.20 -20.34 -20.66
N THR A 300 -26.23 -19.55 -21.17
CA THR A 300 -24.90 -20.04 -21.54
C THR A 300 -24.13 -20.56 -20.34
N LEU A 301 -24.27 -19.92 -19.18
CA LEU A 301 -23.62 -20.36 -17.95
C LEU A 301 -24.17 -21.67 -17.41
N ARG A 302 -25.49 -21.88 -17.52
CA ARG A 302 -26.14 -23.16 -17.15
C ARG A 302 -25.66 -24.31 -18.02
N GLU A 303 -25.33 -24.06 -19.28
CA GLU A 303 -24.76 -25.08 -20.16
C GLU A 303 -23.34 -25.49 -19.74
N ARG A 304 -22.52 -24.53 -19.28
CA ARG A 304 -21.11 -24.78 -18.89
C ARG A 304 -20.96 -25.27 -17.46
N TYR A 305 -21.76 -24.76 -16.53
CA TYR A 305 -21.66 -25.00 -15.09
C TYR A 305 -23.00 -25.49 -14.54
N LYS A 306 -23.06 -26.77 -14.13
CA LYS A 306 -24.30 -27.38 -13.63
C LYS A 306 -24.70 -26.86 -12.25
N GLU A 307 -23.73 -26.33 -11.53
CA GLU A 307 -23.82 -25.79 -10.18
C GLU A 307 -24.14 -24.28 -10.13
N ILE A 308 -24.36 -23.64 -11.28
CA ILE A 308 -24.53 -22.19 -11.34
C ILE A 308 -25.78 -21.73 -10.59
N ASP A 309 -26.92 -22.41 -10.74
CA ASP A 309 -28.16 -22.04 -10.04
C ASP A 309 -28.02 -22.19 -8.53
N GLN A 310 -27.28 -23.22 -8.07
CA GLN A 310 -27.00 -23.39 -6.65
C GLN A 310 -26.10 -22.27 -6.12
N SER A 311 -25.11 -21.85 -6.90
CA SER A 311 -24.18 -20.80 -6.53
C SER A 311 -24.86 -19.42 -6.50
N ILE A 312 -25.70 -19.12 -7.49
CA ILE A 312 -26.55 -17.92 -7.52
C ILE A 312 -27.43 -17.89 -6.27
N LYS A 313 -28.09 -19.01 -5.95
CA LYS A 313 -28.92 -19.10 -4.74
C LYS A 313 -28.12 -18.83 -3.46
N VAL A 314 -26.90 -19.36 -3.33
CA VAL A 314 -26.05 -19.08 -2.16
C VAL A 314 -25.65 -17.61 -2.09
N LEU A 315 -25.38 -16.97 -3.23
CA LEU A 315 -25.10 -15.54 -3.31
C LEU A 315 -26.33 -14.71 -2.89
N GLU A 316 -27.53 -15.05 -3.37
CA GLU A 316 -28.79 -14.40 -3.00
C GLU A 316 -29.12 -14.60 -1.50
N ASP A 317 -28.89 -15.81 -0.95
CA ASP A 317 -28.99 -16.12 0.49
C ASP A 317 -27.98 -15.32 1.34
N HIS A 318 -27.01 -14.68 0.68
CA HIS A 318 -26.03 -13.75 1.25
C HIS A 318 -26.28 -12.28 0.86
N TYR A 319 -27.50 -11.96 0.41
CA TYR A 319 -27.94 -10.61 0.03
C TYR A 319 -27.17 -10.01 -1.16
N ALA A 320 -26.60 -10.85 -2.03
CA ALA A 320 -26.04 -10.41 -3.31
C ALA A 320 -27.12 -10.33 -4.40
N GLU A 321 -27.05 -9.31 -5.25
CA GLU A 321 -27.82 -9.22 -6.49
C GLU A 321 -26.97 -9.79 -7.65
N VAL A 322 -27.48 -10.79 -8.37
CA VAL A 322 -26.77 -11.36 -9.52
C VAL A 322 -27.33 -10.75 -10.80
N TYR A 323 -26.50 -9.96 -11.49
CA TYR A 323 -26.82 -9.37 -12.78
C TYR A 323 -26.24 -10.23 -13.91
N HIS A 324 -27.03 -10.38 -14.97
CA HIS A 324 -26.76 -11.21 -16.12
C HIS A 324 -27.16 -10.49 -17.41
#